data_AF-A0A2W5S3L7-F1
#
_entry.id   AF-A0A2W5S3L7-F1
#
_cell.length_a   1.000
_cell.length_b   1.000
_cell.length_c   1.000
_cell.angle_alpha   90.00
_cell.angle_beta   90.00
_cell.angle_gamma   90.00
#
_symmetry.space_group_name_H-M   'P 1'
#
loop_
_entity.id
_entity.type
_entity.pdbx_description
1 polymer ?
#
loop_
_entity_poly.entity_id
_entity_poly.type
_entity_poly.pdbx_seq_one_letter_code
_entity_poly.pdbx_strand_id
1 'polypeptide(L)'
;MLCGLAVGLLATVAPAQSLRDRLTEGASKVGGVVKKTAQHVDQTVDSTINLAKNDPSPDITRAKLDTMAADTLLRLFAENPAAEVLYGQSAGYAVFDTRRATLIGVVAGFGKGVAVSNGTGQRTYMNMGTGGVGFAFGIGGFESQVVILFETDEIFDRFVHDGFDATAQAGSRMGDDEAHETLRFVDGRSFFALDRRGWRVNASAAGTKYWAAPDLNAPDPASLSPEGQVSEGNP
;
A
#
# COMPACT_ATOMS: atom_id res chain seq x y z
N MET A 1 43.98 -36.79 10.64
CA MET A 1 42.57 -37.25 10.66
C MET A 1 41.70 -36.04 10.97
N LEU A 2 40.75 -35.77 10.07
CA LEU A 2 39.76 -34.69 10.14
C LEU A 2 38.87 -34.79 11.38
N CYS A 3 38.48 -33.64 11.95
CA CYS A 3 37.10 -33.39 12.35
C CYS A 3 36.88 -31.89 12.49
N GLY A 4 36.18 -31.30 11.52
CA GLY A 4 35.60 -29.98 11.64
C GLY A 4 34.39 -30.03 12.56
N LEU A 5 34.13 -28.93 13.26
CA LEU A 5 32.82 -28.65 13.83
C LEU A 5 32.34 -27.32 13.27
N ALA A 6 31.17 -27.39 12.65
CA ALA A 6 30.51 -26.31 11.97
C ALA A 6 30.09 -25.20 12.94
N VAL A 7 30.38 -23.96 12.55
CA VAL A 7 29.76 -22.75 13.11
C VAL A 7 28.32 -22.72 12.58
N GLY A 8 27.38 -23.16 13.41
CA GLY A 8 25.95 -22.97 13.19
C GLY A 8 25.54 -21.57 13.65
N LEU A 9 25.47 -20.62 12.73
CA LEU A 9 24.82 -19.33 12.96
C LEU A 9 23.30 -19.56 12.93
N LEU A 10 22.67 -19.75 14.09
CA LEU A 10 21.21 -19.66 14.18
C LEU A 10 20.79 -18.21 13.96
N ALA A 11 20.19 -17.92 12.81
CA ALA A 11 19.44 -16.70 12.62
C ALA A 11 18.19 -16.76 13.53
N THR A 12 18.17 -15.91 14.56
CA THR A 12 17.01 -15.75 15.42
C THR A 12 15.89 -15.08 14.64
N VAL A 13 14.83 -15.83 14.36
CA VAL A 13 13.56 -15.25 13.88
C VAL A 13 13.00 -14.41 15.03
N ALA A 14 12.97 -13.08 14.87
CA ALA A 14 12.33 -12.22 15.85
C ALA A 14 10.81 -12.49 15.86
N PRO A 15 10.18 -12.68 17.03
CA PRO A 15 8.78 -13.07 17.12
C PRO A 15 7.84 -11.89 16.85
N ALA A 16 6.67 -12.16 16.26
CA ALA A 16 5.60 -11.22 15.88
C ALA A 16 5.14 -10.22 16.97
N GLN A 17 5.56 -10.40 18.23
CA GLN A 17 5.34 -9.46 19.32
C GLN A 17 6.07 -8.12 19.11
N SER A 18 7.30 -8.15 18.56
CA SER A 18 8.09 -6.94 18.33
C SER A 18 7.45 -6.00 17.29
N LEU A 19 6.62 -6.53 16.39
CA LEU A 19 5.92 -5.72 15.41
C LEU A 19 4.73 -4.98 16.05
N ARG A 20 3.97 -5.63 16.94
CA ARG A 20 2.87 -4.99 17.67
C ARG A 20 3.34 -3.92 18.64
N ASP A 21 4.48 -4.13 19.28
CA ASP A 21 5.09 -3.14 20.17
C ASP A 21 5.53 -1.91 19.37
N ARG A 22 6.15 -2.09 18.20
CA ARG A 22 6.54 -0.97 17.31
C ARG A 22 5.34 -0.21 16.73
N LEU A 23 4.24 -0.89 16.45
CA LEU A 23 2.99 -0.26 15.99
C LEU A 23 2.31 0.52 17.11
N THR A 24 2.32 0.00 18.34
CA THR A 24 1.73 0.64 19.53
C THR A 24 2.56 1.84 20.00
N GLU A 25 3.89 1.75 19.92
CA GLU A 25 4.79 2.87 20.24
C GLU A 25 4.71 4.00 19.20
N GLY A 26 4.51 3.66 17.92
CA GLY A 26 4.23 4.63 16.86
C GLY A 26 2.92 5.40 17.11
N ALA A 27 1.86 4.69 17.51
CA ALA A 27 0.55 5.29 17.78
C ALA A 27 0.53 6.24 19.00
N SER A 28 1.29 5.92 20.04
CA SER A 28 1.33 6.70 21.29
C SER A 28 2.17 7.98 21.18
N LYS A 29 3.22 8.00 20.36
CA LYS A 29 3.98 9.24 20.06
C LYS A 29 3.15 10.26 19.28
N VAL A 30 2.28 9.79 18.37
CA VAL A 30 1.34 10.68 17.64
C VAL A 30 0.30 11.28 18.60
N GLY A 31 -0.22 10.50 19.55
CA GLY A 31 -1.21 10.98 20.53
C GLY A 31 -0.70 12.09 21.47
N GLY A 32 0.60 12.10 21.80
CA GLY A 32 1.22 13.12 22.65
C GLY A 32 1.41 14.48 21.96
N VAL A 33 1.64 14.48 20.64
CA VAL A 33 1.85 15.70 19.84
C VAL A 33 0.52 16.42 19.59
N VAL A 34 -0.56 15.68 19.36
CA VAL A 34 -1.93 16.22 19.16
C VAL A 34 -2.44 16.97 20.40
N LYS A 35 -2.05 16.56 21.61
CA LYS A 35 -2.51 17.20 22.86
C LYS A 35 -1.84 18.54 23.14
N LYS A 36 -0.63 18.77 22.60
CA LYS A 36 0.15 20.00 22.81
C LYS A 36 -0.23 21.10 21.82
N THR A 37 -0.69 20.74 20.63
CA THR A 37 -1.20 21.67 19.60
C THR A 37 -2.61 22.18 19.88
N ALA A 38 -3.43 21.45 20.67
CA ALA A 38 -4.80 21.86 20.96
C ALA A 38 -4.93 23.16 21.78
N GLN A 39 -3.88 23.59 22.51
CA GLN A 39 -3.96 24.77 23.40
C GLN A 39 -3.67 26.12 22.72
N HIS A 40 -3.26 26.15 21.45
CA HIS A 40 -2.88 27.40 20.74
C HIS A 40 -3.74 27.74 19.51
N VAL A 41 -4.83 27.00 19.25
CA VAL A 41 -5.55 27.03 17.96
C VAL A 41 -6.84 27.88 17.99
N ASP A 42 -7.25 28.41 19.15
CA ASP A 42 -8.61 28.94 19.35
C ASP A 42 -8.94 30.29 18.69
N GLN A 43 -8.00 31.04 18.09
CA GLN A 43 -8.30 32.39 17.56
C GLN A 43 -8.11 32.58 16.06
N THR A 44 -7.56 31.60 15.33
CA THR A 44 -7.29 31.75 13.87
C THR A 44 -8.24 30.92 13.01
N VAL A 45 -8.99 30.00 13.62
CA VAL A 45 -9.75 28.95 12.93
C VAL A 45 -11.05 29.45 12.27
N ASP A 46 -11.66 30.52 12.77
CA ASP A 46 -12.98 30.98 12.28
C ASP A 46 -12.95 31.57 10.86
N SER A 47 -11.81 32.12 10.41
CA SER A 47 -11.69 32.67 9.05
C SER A 47 -11.29 31.63 8.00
N THR A 48 -10.78 30.46 8.40
CA THR A 48 -10.32 29.39 7.49
C THR A 48 -11.34 28.27 7.34
N ILE A 49 -12.24 28.07 8.32
CA ILE A 49 -13.28 27.03 8.33
C ILE A 49 -14.23 27.10 7.11
N ASN A 50 -14.44 28.28 6.52
CA ASN A 50 -15.40 28.43 5.42
C ASN A 50 -14.83 28.17 4.01
N LEU A 51 -13.51 27.97 3.84
CA LEU A 51 -12.92 27.73 2.50
C LEU A 51 -12.55 26.26 2.20
N ALA A 52 -12.44 25.36 3.19
CA ALA A 52 -11.98 23.98 3.01
C ALA A 52 -13.11 22.94 3.04
N LYS A 53 -14.22 23.19 2.35
CA LYS A 53 -15.28 22.19 2.16
C LYS A 53 -14.81 21.11 1.17
N ASN A 54 -14.67 19.89 1.70
CA ASN A 54 -14.86 18.58 1.06
C ASN A 54 -13.68 17.81 0.41
N ASP A 55 -12.48 17.80 1.00
CA ASP A 55 -11.60 16.63 0.86
C ASP A 55 -10.62 16.51 2.06
N PRO A 56 -10.37 15.30 2.60
CA PRO A 56 -9.37 15.12 3.65
C PRO A 56 -7.98 15.51 3.15
N SER A 57 -7.18 16.17 3.98
CA SER A 57 -5.80 16.54 3.61
C SER A 57 -4.97 15.31 3.22
N PRO A 58 -3.88 15.48 2.45
CA PRO A 58 -3.01 14.37 2.03
C PRO A 58 -2.53 13.52 3.21
N ASP A 59 -2.14 14.12 4.34
CA ASP A 59 -1.72 13.39 5.55
C ASP A 59 -2.81 12.48 6.12
N ILE A 60 -4.03 12.99 6.22
CA ILE A 60 -5.16 12.21 6.71
C ILE A 60 -5.47 11.05 5.75
N THR A 61 -5.32 11.28 4.45
CA THR A 61 -5.50 10.24 3.44
C THR A 61 -4.39 9.18 3.53
N ARG A 62 -3.13 9.58 3.67
CA ARG A 62 -1.99 8.68 3.88
C ARG A 62 -2.17 7.80 5.10
N ALA A 63 -2.50 8.39 6.26
CA ALA A 63 -2.74 7.65 7.50
C ALA A 63 -3.88 6.63 7.39
N LYS A 64 -4.95 6.98 6.65
CA LYS A 64 -6.06 6.05 6.37
C LYS A 64 -5.61 4.88 5.50
N LEU A 65 -4.81 5.13 4.46
CA LEU A 65 -4.27 4.08 3.59
C LEU A 65 -3.29 3.16 4.33
N ASP A 66 -2.47 3.72 5.22
CA ASP A 66 -1.54 2.95 6.06
C ASP A 66 -2.30 2.03 7.02
N THR A 67 -3.36 2.54 7.65
CA THR A 67 -4.22 1.74 8.54
C THR A 67 -4.92 0.63 7.75
N MET A 68 -5.50 0.98 6.59
CA MET A 68 -6.15 0.02 5.70
C MET A 68 -5.18 -1.10 5.28
N ALA A 69 -3.94 -0.76 4.92
CA ALA A 69 -2.93 -1.74 4.54
C ALA A 69 -2.58 -2.70 5.69
N ALA A 70 -2.40 -2.16 6.89
CA ALA A 70 -2.11 -2.96 8.08
C ALA A 70 -3.24 -3.94 8.40
N ASP A 71 -4.50 -3.46 8.43
CA ASP A 71 -5.67 -4.29 8.72
C ASP A 71 -5.86 -5.38 7.66
N THR A 72 -5.62 -5.05 6.39
CA THR A 72 -5.73 -6.00 5.27
C THR A 72 -4.69 -7.11 5.36
N LEU A 73 -3.43 -6.78 5.66
CA LEU A 73 -2.38 -7.79 5.84
C LEU A 73 -2.65 -8.68 7.05
N LEU A 74 -3.08 -8.10 8.18
CA LEU A 74 -3.48 -8.88 9.36
C LEU A 74 -4.57 -9.88 9.02
N ARG A 75 -5.57 -9.45 8.24
CA ARG A 75 -6.64 -10.32 7.77
C ARG A 75 -6.12 -11.40 6.82
N LEU A 76 -5.29 -11.04 5.85
CA LEU A 76 -4.72 -11.98 4.89
C LEU A 76 -3.94 -13.08 5.62
N PHE A 77 -3.10 -12.75 6.59
CA PHE A 77 -2.29 -13.74 7.31
C PHE A 77 -3.13 -14.62 8.24
N ALA A 78 -4.17 -14.06 8.86
CA ALA A 78 -5.10 -14.84 9.68
C ALA A 78 -5.89 -15.88 8.85
N GLU A 79 -6.28 -15.52 7.62
CA GLU A 79 -7.07 -16.40 6.74
C GLU A 79 -6.18 -17.28 5.83
N ASN A 80 -4.94 -16.88 5.57
CA ASN A 80 -3.97 -17.58 4.73
C ASN A 80 -2.54 -17.49 5.31
N PRO A 81 -2.17 -18.38 6.26
CA PRO A 81 -0.85 -18.37 6.89
C PRO A 81 0.32 -18.56 5.91
N ALA A 82 0.09 -19.21 4.77
CA ALA A 82 1.13 -19.37 3.77
C ALA A 82 1.52 -18.01 3.16
N ALA A 83 0.57 -17.07 3.04
CA ALA A 83 0.86 -15.71 2.57
C ALA A 83 1.82 -14.95 3.49
N GLU A 84 1.81 -15.25 4.80
CA GLU A 84 2.76 -14.67 5.77
C GLU A 84 4.20 -15.13 5.48
N VAL A 85 4.37 -16.40 5.10
CA VAL A 85 5.68 -16.95 4.70
C VAL A 85 6.18 -16.24 3.44
N LEU A 86 5.32 -16.08 2.42
CA LEU A 86 5.70 -15.42 1.17
C LEU A 86 5.99 -13.92 1.40
N TYR A 87 5.24 -13.27 2.29
CA TYR A 87 5.49 -11.90 2.72
C TYR A 87 6.88 -11.75 3.36
N GLY A 88 7.28 -12.69 4.22
CA GLY A 88 8.61 -12.71 4.83
C GLY A 88 9.76 -12.86 3.83
N GLN A 89 9.47 -13.32 2.61
CA GLN A 89 10.43 -13.46 1.51
C GLN A 89 10.38 -12.30 0.52
N SER A 90 9.41 -11.38 0.62
CA SER A 90 9.22 -10.32 -0.35
C SER A 90 10.13 -9.11 -0.09
N ALA A 91 10.57 -8.46 -1.16
CA ALA A 91 11.31 -7.20 -1.11
C ALA A 91 10.42 -6.01 -0.72
N GLY A 92 9.13 -6.12 -1.02
CA GLY A 92 8.12 -5.15 -0.66
C GLY A 92 6.72 -5.69 -0.90
N TYR A 93 5.73 -4.87 -0.62
CA TYR A 93 4.32 -5.19 -0.84
C TYR A 93 3.53 -3.95 -1.25
N ALA A 94 2.35 -4.15 -1.83
CA ALA A 94 1.38 -3.11 -2.04
C ALA A 94 -0.02 -3.57 -1.64
N VAL A 95 -0.80 -2.69 -1.03
CA VAL A 95 -2.19 -2.98 -0.62
C VAL A 95 -3.11 -1.89 -1.13
N PHE A 96 -4.23 -2.29 -1.74
CA PHE A 96 -5.23 -1.42 -2.32
C PHE A 96 -6.61 -1.73 -1.77
N ASP A 97 -7.39 -0.67 -1.51
CA ASP A 97 -8.84 -0.73 -1.32
C ASP A 97 -9.50 -0.41 -2.67
N THR A 98 -10.43 -1.26 -3.10
CA THR A 98 -11.08 -1.14 -4.41
C THR A 98 -12.54 -0.74 -4.23
N ARG A 99 -12.96 0.25 -5.03
CA ARG A 99 -14.33 0.79 -5.05
C ARG A 99 -14.90 0.69 -6.45
N ARG A 100 -16.20 0.45 -6.54
CA ARG A 100 -16.91 0.44 -7.81
C ARG A 100 -17.46 1.81 -8.14
N ALA A 101 -17.28 2.22 -9.39
CA ALA A 101 -18.05 3.28 -9.99
C ALA A 101 -18.85 2.71 -11.17
N THR A 102 -20.15 2.98 -11.20
CA THR A 102 -21.01 2.66 -12.34
C THR A 102 -21.30 3.96 -13.06
N LEU A 103 -20.77 4.11 -14.27
CA LEU A 103 -21.02 5.26 -15.12
C LEU A 103 -21.63 4.75 -16.43
N ILE A 104 -22.87 5.17 -16.73
CA ILE A 104 -23.68 4.86 -17.93
C ILE A 104 -23.08 3.76 -18.82
N GLY A 105 -23.47 2.50 -18.57
CA GLY A 105 -23.11 1.35 -19.41
C GLY A 105 -21.71 0.75 -19.20
N VAL A 106 -20.84 1.39 -18.38
CA VAL A 106 -19.50 0.90 -18.06
C VAL A 106 -19.35 0.80 -16.53
N VAL A 107 -18.94 -0.39 -16.05
CA VAL A 107 -18.53 -0.59 -14.65
C VAL A 107 -17.02 -0.50 -14.62
N ALA A 108 -16.47 0.41 -13.85
CA ALA A 108 -15.03 0.52 -13.63
C ALA A 108 -14.72 0.40 -12.15
N GLY A 109 -13.63 -0.29 -11.83
CA GLY A 109 -13.06 -0.34 -10.49
C GLY A 109 -12.00 0.76 -10.36
N PHE A 110 -12.03 1.48 -9.25
CA PHE A 110 -10.99 2.43 -8.89
C PHE A 110 -10.54 2.17 -7.46
N GLY A 111 -9.27 2.36 -7.19
CA GLY A 111 -8.73 2.13 -5.86
C GLY A 111 -7.59 3.05 -5.51
N LYS A 112 -7.32 3.14 -4.21
CA LYS A 112 -6.12 3.78 -3.67
C LYS A 112 -5.45 2.82 -2.72
N GLY A 113 -4.14 2.95 -2.62
CA GLY A 113 -3.32 2.03 -1.85
C GLY A 113 -1.98 2.62 -1.47
N VAL A 114 -1.19 1.79 -0.80
CA VAL A 114 0.19 2.09 -0.43
C VAL A 114 1.08 0.90 -0.78
N ALA A 115 2.21 1.21 -1.39
CA ALA A 115 3.32 0.30 -1.62
C ALA A 115 4.43 0.59 -0.61
N VAL A 116 4.99 -0.45 0.00
CA VAL A 116 5.99 -0.33 1.07
C VAL A 116 7.17 -1.23 0.76
N SER A 117 8.36 -0.65 0.77
CA SER A 117 9.62 -1.41 0.72
C SER A 117 9.87 -2.06 2.08
N ASN A 118 10.09 -3.36 2.12
CA ASN A 118 10.41 -4.07 3.37
C ASN A 118 11.81 -3.72 3.88
N GLY A 119 12.74 -3.43 2.96
CA GLY A 119 14.12 -3.07 3.31
C GLY A 119 14.25 -1.68 3.94
N THR A 120 13.54 -0.68 3.40
CA THR A 120 13.69 0.72 3.83
C THR A 120 12.52 1.24 4.67
N GLY A 121 11.35 0.60 4.58
CA GLY A 121 10.10 1.11 5.14
C GLY A 121 9.54 2.34 4.40
N GLN A 122 10.12 2.71 3.25
CA GLN A 122 9.62 3.80 2.41
C GLN A 122 8.24 3.44 1.88
N ARG A 123 7.34 4.43 1.91
CA ARG A 123 5.95 4.32 1.46
C ARG A 123 5.74 5.13 0.20
N THR A 124 5.11 4.53 -0.79
CA THR A 124 4.63 5.20 -2.00
C THR A 124 3.13 4.98 -2.10
N TYR A 125 2.37 6.07 -2.13
CA TYR A 125 0.91 6.01 -2.25
C TYR A 125 0.52 5.91 -3.72
N MET A 126 -0.43 5.04 -4.03
CA MET A 126 -0.71 4.62 -5.40
C MET A 126 -2.21 4.62 -5.69
N ASN A 127 -2.53 4.86 -6.95
CA ASN A 127 -3.86 4.68 -7.52
C ASN A 127 -3.92 3.36 -8.28
N MET A 128 -5.14 2.83 -8.38
CA MET A 128 -5.50 1.63 -9.13
C MET A 128 -6.73 1.94 -9.98
N GLY A 129 -6.79 1.39 -11.18
CA GLY A 129 -7.95 1.48 -12.06
C GLY A 129 -8.13 0.19 -12.86
N THR A 130 -9.37 -0.25 -12.99
CA THR A 130 -9.76 -1.37 -13.85
C THR A 130 -10.65 -0.85 -14.98
N GLY A 131 -10.42 -1.34 -16.20
CA GLY A 131 -11.23 -0.95 -17.36
C GLY A 131 -10.76 -1.63 -18.66
N GLY A 132 -11.69 -1.85 -19.59
CA GLY A 132 -11.38 -2.40 -20.92
C GLY A 132 -12.35 -3.49 -21.41
N VAL A 133 -12.22 -3.89 -22.67
CA VAL A 133 -13.01 -4.97 -23.28
C VAL A 133 -12.47 -6.32 -22.78
N GLY A 134 -13.04 -6.88 -21.72
CA GLY A 134 -12.54 -8.13 -21.11
C GLY A 134 -12.92 -8.36 -19.64
N PHE A 135 -13.94 -7.67 -19.13
CA PHE A 135 -14.37 -7.57 -17.72
C PHE A 135 -14.63 -8.88 -16.93
N ALA A 136 -14.40 -10.06 -17.50
CA ALA A 136 -14.87 -11.33 -16.92
C ALA A 136 -13.82 -12.22 -16.24
N PHE A 137 -12.50 -12.00 -16.42
CA PHE A 137 -11.50 -13.02 -16.04
C PHE A 137 -10.36 -12.58 -15.09
N GLY A 138 -10.32 -11.31 -14.64
CA GLY A 138 -9.25 -10.79 -13.76
C GLY A 138 -9.71 -10.37 -12.36
N ILE A 139 -8.94 -9.47 -11.72
CA ILE A 139 -9.36 -8.62 -10.60
C ILE A 139 -10.38 -7.61 -11.18
N GLY A 140 -11.60 -8.12 -11.37
CA GLY A 140 -12.64 -7.57 -12.25
C GLY A 140 -13.58 -6.59 -11.58
N GLY A 141 -13.15 -5.94 -10.50
CA GLY A 141 -13.92 -4.94 -9.77
C GLY A 141 -14.89 -5.51 -8.74
N PHE A 142 -14.85 -6.83 -8.48
CA PHE A 142 -15.63 -7.44 -7.39
C PHE A 142 -14.88 -7.54 -6.07
N GLU A 143 -13.57 -7.33 -6.16
CA GLU A 143 -12.63 -7.37 -5.06
C GLU A 143 -12.79 -6.10 -4.23
N SER A 144 -12.72 -6.29 -2.91
CA SER A 144 -12.71 -5.20 -1.93
C SER A 144 -11.29 -4.78 -1.64
N GLN A 145 -10.35 -5.72 -1.63
CA GLN A 145 -8.96 -5.49 -1.29
C GLN A 145 -8.05 -6.29 -2.22
N VAL A 146 -6.90 -5.71 -2.57
CA VAL A 146 -5.85 -6.37 -3.34
C VAL A 146 -4.54 -6.22 -2.59
N VAL A 147 -3.81 -7.32 -2.42
CA VAL A 147 -2.44 -7.35 -1.90
C VAL A 147 -1.52 -7.88 -2.99
N ILE A 148 -0.39 -7.23 -3.19
CA ILE A 148 0.66 -7.63 -4.13
C ILE A 148 1.94 -7.79 -3.33
N LEU A 149 2.57 -8.96 -3.43
CA LEU A 149 3.91 -9.20 -2.91
C LEU A 149 4.90 -9.20 -4.05
N PHE A 150 6.07 -8.59 -3.84
CA PHE A 150 7.11 -8.45 -4.87
C PHE A 150 8.35 -9.25 -4.50
N GLU A 151 8.83 -10.08 -5.42
CA GLU A 151 9.94 -10.99 -5.17
C GLU A 151 11.28 -10.26 -4.97
N THR A 152 11.51 -9.17 -5.71
CA THR A 152 12.79 -8.44 -5.69
C THR A 152 12.59 -6.93 -5.60
N ASP A 153 13.60 -6.22 -5.10
CA ASP A 153 13.61 -4.75 -5.02
C ASP A 153 13.43 -4.13 -6.42
N GLU A 154 14.05 -4.69 -7.45
CA GLU A 154 13.92 -4.20 -8.83
C GLU A 154 12.45 -4.21 -9.31
N ILE A 155 11.70 -5.27 -8.99
CA ILE A 155 10.31 -5.40 -9.41
C ILE A 155 9.42 -4.44 -8.60
N PHE A 156 9.70 -4.28 -7.31
CA PHE A 156 9.03 -3.31 -6.45
C PHE A 156 9.28 -1.88 -6.92
N ASP A 157 10.54 -1.51 -7.16
CA ASP A 157 10.96 -0.18 -7.60
C ASP A 157 10.32 0.17 -8.94
N ARG A 158 10.34 -0.75 -9.90
CA ARG A 158 9.65 -0.57 -11.18
C ARG A 158 8.15 -0.34 -10.97
N PHE A 159 7.52 -1.10 -10.08
CA PHE A 159 6.10 -0.94 -9.78
C PHE A 159 5.78 0.45 -9.23
N VAL A 160 6.57 0.98 -8.30
CA VAL A 160 6.31 2.28 -7.68
C VAL A 160 6.70 3.47 -8.57
N HIS A 161 7.72 3.32 -9.42
CA HIS A 161 8.21 4.38 -10.30
C HIS A 161 7.46 4.44 -11.64
N ASP A 162 7.34 3.30 -12.32
CA ASP A 162 6.77 3.21 -13.67
C ASP A 162 5.29 2.82 -13.65
N GLY A 163 4.81 2.32 -12.51
CA GLY A 163 3.49 1.70 -12.40
C GLY A 163 3.49 0.26 -12.92
N PHE A 164 2.29 -0.28 -13.10
CA PHE A 164 2.09 -1.59 -13.69
C PHE A 164 0.81 -1.62 -14.51
N ASP A 165 0.90 -2.09 -15.74
CA ASP A 165 -0.22 -2.17 -16.67
C ASP A 165 -0.43 -3.61 -17.14
N ALA A 166 -1.38 -4.28 -16.50
CA ALA A 166 -1.74 -5.66 -16.83
C ALA A 166 -2.81 -5.74 -17.94
N THR A 167 -3.20 -4.62 -18.55
CA THR A 167 -4.10 -4.63 -19.72
C THR A 167 -3.37 -5.13 -20.97
N ALA A 168 -2.09 -4.77 -21.12
CA ALA A 168 -1.26 -5.14 -22.27
C ALA A 168 -0.86 -6.63 -22.27
N GLN A 169 -0.81 -7.26 -21.10
CA GLN A 169 -0.40 -8.67 -20.97
C GLN A 169 -1.51 -9.65 -21.35
N ALA A 170 -2.79 -9.25 -21.25
CA ALA A 170 -3.94 -10.08 -21.58
C ALA A 170 -4.00 -10.50 -23.06
N GLY A 171 -3.48 -9.66 -23.98
CA GLY A 171 -3.41 -10.00 -25.40
C GLY A 171 -2.34 -11.03 -25.78
N SER A 172 -1.38 -11.30 -24.88
CA SER A 172 -0.24 -12.19 -25.13
C SER A 172 -0.37 -13.58 -24.51
N ARG A 173 -1.35 -13.78 -23.61
CA ARG A 173 -1.54 -15.01 -22.82
C ARG A 173 -2.91 -15.64 -23.04
N MET A 174 -3.38 -15.66 -24.30
CA MET A 174 -4.58 -16.40 -24.69
C MET A 174 -4.32 -17.93 -24.59
N GLY A 175 -4.26 -18.47 -23.37
CA GLY A 175 -4.04 -19.90 -23.15
C GLY A 175 -3.71 -20.34 -21.72
N ASP A 176 -3.09 -19.49 -20.88
CA ASP A 176 -2.47 -19.91 -19.60
C ASP A 176 -3.06 -19.21 -18.35
N ASP A 177 -4.27 -18.66 -18.42
CA ASP A 177 -4.95 -18.04 -17.27
C ASP A 177 -5.60 -19.11 -16.34
N GLU A 178 -4.82 -20.12 -15.97
CA GLU A 178 -5.18 -20.95 -14.81
C GLU A 178 -4.73 -20.20 -13.55
N ALA A 179 -5.70 -19.73 -12.77
CA ALA A 179 -5.44 -19.29 -11.40
C ALA A 179 -4.84 -20.48 -10.64
N HIS A 180 -3.52 -20.51 -10.51
CA HIS A 180 -2.85 -21.55 -9.76
C HIS A 180 -3.14 -21.33 -8.28
N GLU A 181 -3.80 -22.29 -7.63
CA GLU A 181 -4.04 -22.28 -6.18
C GLU A 181 -2.73 -22.36 -5.38
N THR A 182 -1.61 -22.67 -6.04
CA THR A 182 -0.28 -22.75 -5.42
C THR A 182 0.29 -21.36 -5.17
N LEU A 183 0.42 -21.00 -3.90
CA LEU A 183 1.10 -19.78 -3.46
C LEU A 183 2.55 -19.71 -3.98
N ARG A 184 2.84 -18.75 -4.87
CA ARG A 184 4.19 -18.51 -5.44
C ARG A 184 4.26 -17.11 -6.06
N PHE A 185 5.47 -16.67 -6.40
CA PHE A 185 5.66 -15.54 -7.30
C PHE A 185 5.49 -16.00 -8.75
N VAL A 186 4.70 -15.24 -9.53
CA VAL A 186 4.51 -15.38 -10.97
C VAL A 186 4.96 -14.07 -11.61
N ASP A 187 5.93 -14.12 -12.52
CA ASP A 187 6.62 -12.94 -13.05
C ASP A 187 7.11 -11.98 -11.94
N GLY A 188 7.55 -12.57 -10.83
CA GLY A 188 8.04 -11.89 -9.63
C GLY A 188 7.00 -11.12 -8.81
N ARG A 189 5.71 -11.39 -9.01
CA ARG A 189 4.62 -10.90 -8.15
C ARG A 189 3.72 -12.03 -7.67
N SER A 190 3.13 -11.88 -6.50
CA SER A 190 2.02 -12.71 -6.05
C SER A 190 0.83 -11.82 -5.70
N PHE A 191 -0.30 -12.06 -6.36
CA PHE A 191 -1.52 -11.26 -6.22
C PHE A 191 -2.54 -12.00 -5.35
N PHE A 192 -2.98 -11.34 -4.30
CA PHE A 192 -4.09 -11.78 -3.46
C PHE A 192 -5.23 -10.81 -3.65
N ALA A 193 -6.42 -11.33 -3.90
CA ALA A 193 -7.59 -10.49 -4.09
C ALA A 193 -8.75 -11.01 -3.25
N LEU A 194 -9.32 -10.13 -2.42
CA LEU A 194 -10.40 -10.47 -1.51
C LEU A 194 -11.74 -10.10 -2.15
N ASP A 195 -12.59 -11.09 -2.40
CA ASP A 195 -13.99 -10.87 -2.78
C ASP A 195 -14.96 -11.39 -1.69
N ARG A 196 -16.26 -11.42 -1.99
CA ARG A 196 -17.30 -11.88 -1.04
C ARG A 196 -17.18 -13.37 -0.67
N ARG A 197 -16.43 -14.16 -1.44
CA ARG A 197 -16.21 -15.60 -1.25
C ARG A 197 -14.91 -15.88 -0.48
N GLY A 198 -14.04 -14.89 -0.33
CA GLY A 198 -12.77 -14.99 0.40
C GLY A 198 -11.57 -14.58 -0.44
N TRP A 199 -10.38 -14.90 0.06
CA TRP A 199 -9.11 -14.62 -0.62
C TRP A 199 -8.89 -15.54 -1.80
N ARG A 200 -8.64 -14.94 -2.97
CA ARG A 200 -8.11 -15.62 -4.16
C ARG A 200 -6.61 -15.42 -4.21
N VAL A 201 -5.87 -16.51 -4.38
CA VAL A 201 -4.40 -16.51 -4.51
C VAL A 201 -4.04 -16.54 -5.99
N ASN A 202 -2.95 -15.84 -6.35
CA ASN A 202 -2.51 -15.64 -7.73
C ASN A 202 -3.64 -15.17 -8.65
N ALA A 203 -4.43 -14.21 -8.17
CA ALA A 203 -5.49 -13.62 -8.98
C ALA A 203 -4.88 -12.93 -10.20
N SER A 204 -5.46 -13.17 -11.39
CA SER A 204 -5.01 -12.49 -12.60
C SER A 204 -5.25 -10.98 -12.48
N ALA A 205 -4.19 -10.20 -12.63
CA ALA A 205 -4.27 -8.73 -12.64
C ALA A 205 -4.79 -8.16 -13.98
N ALA A 206 -5.14 -9.03 -14.95
CA ALA A 206 -5.57 -8.64 -16.28
C ALA A 206 -6.66 -7.55 -16.24
N GLY A 207 -6.50 -6.52 -17.07
CA GLY A 207 -7.44 -5.40 -17.12
C GLY A 207 -7.24 -4.34 -16.04
N THR A 208 -6.17 -4.43 -15.23
CA THR A 208 -5.87 -3.47 -14.16
C THR A 208 -4.60 -2.68 -14.42
N LYS A 209 -4.62 -1.41 -14.05
CA LYS A 209 -3.46 -0.51 -14.05
C LYS A 209 -3.22 0.05 -12.65
N TYR A 210 -1.95 0.21 -12.29
CA TYR A 210 -1.47 0.81 -11.05
C TYR A 210 -0.48 1.93 -11.37
N TRP A 211 -0.55 3.05 -10.66
CA TRP A 211 0.35 4.19 -10.85
C TRP A 211 0.49 5.00 -9.57
N ALA A 212 1.61 5.71 -9.39
CA ALA A 212 1.81 6.59 -8.23
C ALA A 212 0.72 7.67 -8.15
N ALA A 213 0.33 8.06 -6.94
CA ALA A 213 -0.60 9.15 -6.66
C ALA A 213 0.20 10.44 -6.34
N PRO A 214 0.42 11.36 -7.30
CA PRO A 214 1.34 12.48 -7.09
C PRO A 214 0.90 13.42 -5.96
N ASP A 215 -0.42 13.58 -5.79
CA ASP A 215 -1.08 14.33 -4.72
C ASP A 215 -0.75 13.80 -3.32
N LEU A 216 -0.50 12.51 -3.20
CA LEU A 216 -0.18 11.85 -1.93
C LEU A 216 1.32 11.65 -1.69
N ASN A 217 2.15 11.82 -2.72
CA ASN A 217 3.60 11.65 -2.64
C ASN A 217 4.37 12.97 -2.74
N ALA A 218 3.72 14.09 -3.03
CA ALA A 218 4.33 15.41 -3.00
C ALA A 218 4.75 15.80 -1.57
N PRO A 219 5.86 16.55 -1.39
CA PRO A 219 6.21 17.17 -0.12
C PRO A 219 5.05 18.05 0.37
N ASP A 220 4.77 18.02 1.67
CA ASP A 220 3.72 18.86 2.26
C ASP A 220 4.02 20.35 2.00
N PRO A 221 3.15 21.10 1.30
CA PRO A 221 3.35 22.53 1.10
C PRO A 221 3.51 23.31 2.42
N ALA A 222 2.91 22.85 3.52
CA ALA A 222 3.05 23.49 4.81
C ALA A 222 4.47 23.33 5.40
N SER A 223 5.20 22.28 5.01
CA SER A 223 6.62 22.11 5.37
C SER A 223 7.58 23.06 4.64
N LEU A 224 7.09 23.79 3.62
CA LEU A 224 7.86 24.74 2.82
C LEU A 224 7.67 26.20 3.27
N SER A 225 6.95 26.45 4.36
CA SER A 225 6.78 27.81 4.90
C SER A 225 8.09 28.26 5.56
N PRO A 226 8.71 29.39 5.15
CA PRO A 226 9.95 29.87 5.73
C PRO A 226 9.69 30.48 7.11
N GLU A 227 9.58 29.66 8.14
CA GLU A 227 9.74 30.08 9.53
C GLU A 227 11.22 30.43 9.77
N GLY A 228 11.65 31.64 9.38
CA GLY A 228 13.05 32.02 9.62
C GLY A 228 13.59 33.26 8.92
N GLN A 229 12.76 34.22 8.51
CA GLN A 229 13.25 35.58 8.25
C GLN A 229 12.76 36.48 9.37
N VAL A 230 13.37 36.33 10.54
CA VAL A 230 13.34 37.38 11.56
C VAL A 230 13.98 38.61 10.94
N SER A 231 13.13 39.60 10.68
CA SER A 231 13.48 41.00 10.43
C SER A 231 14.53 41.44 11.44
N GLU A 232 15.80 41.44 11.03
CA GLU A 232 16.84 42.17 11.72
C GLU A 232 16.52 43.66 11.51
N GLY A 233 15.82 44.23 12.48
CA GLY A 233 15.40 45.61 12.48
C GLY A 233 16.59 46.54 12.60
N ASN A 234 16.72 47.46 11.65
CA ASN A 234 17.47 48.70 11.82
C ASN A 234 16.48 49.79 12.24
N PRO A 235 16.81 50.58 13.27
CA PRO A 235 17.18 51.97 12.99
C PRO A 235 18.61 52.31 13.39
#